data_AF-A0A2K3M0R8-F1
#
_entry.id   AF-A0A2K3M0R8-F1
#
_cell.length_a   1.000
_cell.length_b   1.000
_cell.length_c   1.000
_cell.angle_alpha   90.00
_cell.angle_beta   90.00
_cell.angle_gamma   90.00
#
_symmetry.space_group_name_H-M   'P 1'
#
loop_
_entity.id
_entity.type
_entity.pdbx_description
1 polymer ?
#
loop_
_entity_poly.entity_id
_entity_poly.type
_entity_poly.pdbx_seq_one_letter_code
_entity_poly.pdbx_strand_id
1 'polypeptide(L)'
;MVKRAVGTKACLLGKAVTCKYFRQDNFLEIDVDIGSSSVARSVVGLVLGYVTSLVVDLAILIEAKEEVELPEYILGTVRLNRIRLESAISFEV
;
A
#
# COMPACT_ATOMS: atom_id res chain seq x y z
N MET A 1 -3.24 16.27 10.77
CA MET A 1 -4.35 16.08 9.80
C MET A 1 -4.25 14.73 9.10
N VAL A 2 -3.14 14.42 8.40
CA VAL A 2 -2.96 13.15 7.66
C VAL A 2 -3.18 11.89 8.52
N LYS A 3 -2.56 11.78 9.72
CA LYS A 3 -2.76 10.61 10.60
C LYS A 3 -4.22 10.32 10.97
N ARG A 4 -5.07 11.37 11.05
CA ARG A 4 -6.50 11.20 11.34
C ARG A 4 -7.29 10.77 10.10
N ALA A 5 -6.86 11.19 8.91
CA ALA A 5 -7.51 10.86 7.65
C ALA A 5 -7.23 9.42 7.18
N VAL A 6 -6.05 8.88 7.50
CA VAL A 6 -5.62 7.54 7.06
C VAL A 6 -6.09 6.42 8.01
N GLY A 7 -6.33 6.73 9.28
CA GLY A 7 -6.72 5.74 10.30
C GLY A 7 -5.57 4.85 10.75
N THR A 8 -5.86 3.89 11.62
CA THR A 8 -4.89 2.92 12.19
C THR A 8 -5.23 1.47 11.88
N LYS A 9 -6.35 1.23 11.18
CA LYS A 9 -6.82 -0.11 10.85
C LYS A 9 -6.03 -0.63 9.64
N ALA A 10 -5.56 -1.88 9.73
CA ALA A 10 -4.99 -2.56 8.57
C ALA A 10 -6.01 -2.63 7.43
N CYS A 11 -5.53 -2.43 6.20
CA CYS A 11 -6.35 -2.44 5.01
C CYS A 11 -6.24 -3.80 4.30
N LEU A 12 -7.38 -4.42 4.00
CA LEU A 12 -7.43 -5.53 3.06
C LEU A 12 -7.44 -4.98 1.64
N LEU A 13 -6.24 -4.85 1.04
CA LEU A 13 -6.03 -4.21 -0.27
C LEU A 13 -7.01 -4.72 -1.33
N GLY A 14 -7.12 -6.05 -1.49
CA GLY A 14 -8.01 -6.67 -2.47
C GLY A 14 -9.51 -6.42 -2.28
N LYS A 15 -9.93 -5.84 -1.15
CA LYS A 15 -11.31 -5.38 -0.92
C LYS A 15 -11.48 -3.86 -1.10
N ALA A 16 -10.41 -3.10 -0.89
CA ALA A 16 -10.46 -1.64 -0.88
C ALA A 16 -10.21 -1.02 -2.26
N VAL A 17 -9.41 -1.70 -3.09
CA VAL A 17 -8.97 -1.27 -4.42
C VAL A 17 -8.89 -2.47 -5.36
N THR A 18 -8.93 -2.20 -6.66
CA THR A 18 -8.82 -3.25 -7.67
C THR A 18 -7.38 -3.74 -7.69
N CYS A 19 -7.18 -5.04 -7.47
CA CYS A 19 -5.87 -5.66 -7.51
C CYS A 19 -5.85 -6.72 -8.62
N LYS A 20 -4.86 -6.68 -9.50
CA LYS A 20 -4.58 -7.76 -10.44
C LYS A 20 -3.40 -8.57 -9.94
N TYR A 21 -3.55 -9.89 -9.97
CA TYR A 21 -2.56 -10.80 -9.43
C TYR A 21 -1.88 -11.53 -10.58
N PHE A 22 -0.55 -11.47 -10.60
CA PHE A 22 0.27 -12.17 -11.57
C PHE A 22 1.18 -13.12 -10.82
N ARG A 23 1.02 -14.43 -11.08
CA ARG A 23 1.80 -15.48 -10.41
C ARG A 23 2.70 -16.15 -11.44
N GLN A 24 3.99 -16.18 -11.14
CA GLN A 24 4.99 -16.97 -11.84
C GLN A 24 5.64 -17.97 -10.87
N ASP A 25 6.53 -18.82 -11.36
CA ASP A 25 7.15 -19.88 -10.56
C ASP A 25 7.98 -19.34 -9.38
N ASN A 26 8.54 -18.14 -9.51
CA ASN A 26 9.45 -17.53 -8.54
C ASN A 26 8.97 -16.21 -7.96
N PHE A 27 7.83 -15.66 -8.39
CA PHE A 27 7.30 -14.42 -7.83
C PHE A 27 5.78 -14.34 -7.91
N LEU A 28 5.23 -13.53 -6.99
CA LEU A 28 3.85 -13.07 -7.02
C LEU A 28 3.90 -11.54 -7.12
N GLU A 29 3.31 -11.01 -8.18
CA GLU A 29 3.14 -9.59 -8.39
C GLU A 29 1.67 -9.20 -8.19
N ILE A 30 1.47 -8.04 -7.59
CA ILE A 30 0.16 -7.46 -7.32
C ILE A 30 0.15 -6.04 -7.90
N ASP A 31 -0.56 -5.86 -9.01
CA ASP A 31 -0.85 -4.54 -9.59
C ASP A 31 -2.04 -3.93 -8.84
N VAL A 32 -1.79 -2.84 -8.10
CA VAL A 32 -2.77 -2.18 -7.23
C VAL A 32 -3.23 -0.89 -7.87
N ASP A 33 -4.47 -0.89 -8.39
CA ASP A 33 -5.08 0.30 -8.98
C ASP A 33 -5.73 1.18 -7.91
N ILE A 34 -4.97 2.16 -7.43
CA ILE A 34 -5.45 3.17 -6.47
C ILE A 34 -6.58 4.03 -7.05
N GLY A 35 -6.60 4.21 -8.37
CA GLY A 35 -7.61 5.00 -9.08
C GLY A 35 -9.01 4.39 -9.00
N SER A 36 -9.12 3.09 -8.80
CA SER A 36 -10.41 2.38 -8.79
C SER A 36 -11.29 2.71 -7.57
N SER A 37 -10.72 3.31 -6.50
CA SER A 37 -11.46 3.71 -5.29
C SER A 37 -11.51 5.22 -5.13
N SER A 38 -12.71 5.78 -5.00
CA SER A 38 -12.90 7.21 -4.71
C SER A 38 -12.30 7.61 -3.36
N VAL A 39 -12.37 6.72 -2.37
CA VAL A 39 -11.78 6.91 -1.05
C VAL A 39 -10.25 6.94 -1.15
N ALA A 40 -9.65 5.96 -1.83
CA ALA A 40 -8.20 5.90 -1.97
C ALA A 40 -7.65 7.12 -2.73
N ARG A 41 -8.31 7.52 -3.83
CA ARG A 41 -7.97 8.76 -4.56
C ARG A 41 -8.01 10.01 -3.67
N SER A 42 -9.04 10.13 -2.84
CA SER A 42 -9.19 11.27 -1.91
C SER A 42 -8.07 11.29 -0.87
N VAL A 43 -7.70 10.13 -0.33
CA VAL A 43 -6.60 10.00 0.63
C VAL A 43 -5.27 10.38 -0.02
N VAL A 44 -4.99 9.89 -1.24
CA VAL A 44 -3.76 10.27 -1.97
C VAL A 44 -3.71 11.77 -2.20
N GLY A 45 -4.79 12.39 -2.69
CA GLY A 45 -4.84 13.84 -2.90
C GLY A 45 -4.51 14.64 -1.63
N LEU A 46 -4.99 14.18 -0.47
CA LEU A 46 -4.65 14.79 0.82
C LEU A 46 -3.18 14.56 1.21
N VAL A 47 -2.65 13.36 1.00
CA VAL A 47 -1.28 12.97 1.39
C VAL A 47 -0.22 13.69 0.56
N LEU A 48 -0.45 13.89 -0.74
CA LEU A 48 0.54 14.49 -1.65
C LEU A 48 1.00 15.88 -1.19
N GLY A 49 0.12 16.69 -0.62
CA GLY A 49 0.48 18.02 -0.09
C GLY A 49 1.38 18.01 1.15
N TYR A 50 1.50 16.87 1.85
CA TYR A 50 2.27 16.74 3.09
C TYR A 50 3.40 15.71 3.00
N VAL A 51 3.56 15.02 1.88
CA VAL A 51 4.38 13.81 1.75
C VAL A 51 5.87 14.02 2.12
N THR A 52 6.41 15.21 1.91
CA THR A 52 7.79 15.60 2.29
C THR A 52 8.02 15.64 3.81
N SER A 53 6.94 15.68 4.60
CA SER A 53 6.98 15.68 6.07
C SER A 53 6.54 14.34 6.69
N LEU A 54 6.08 13.39 5.87
CA LEU A 54 5.56 12.12 6.33
C LEU A 54 6.64 11.05 6.40
N VAL A 55 6.54 10.22 7.44
CA VAL A 55 7.21 8.94 7.52
C VAL A 55 6.11 7.89 7.71
N VAL A 56 6.06 6.92 6.81
CA VAL A 56 5.05 5.86 6.80
C VAL A 56 5.77 4.52 6.79
N ASP A 57 5.43 3.68 7.77
CA ASP A 57 5.90 2.30 7.85
C ASP A 57 4.76 1.38 7.42
N LEU A 58 5.06 0.51 6.46
CA LEU A 58 4.13 -0.50 5.97
C LEU A 58 4.73 -1.88 6.24
N ALA A 59 3.89 -2.79 6.72
CA ALA A 59 4.18 -4.21 6.79
C ALA A 59 3.15 -4.94 5.93
N ILE A 60 3.63 -5.81 5.06
CA ILE A 60 2.79 -6.57 4.12
C ILE A 60 2.77 -8.01 4.60
N LEU A 61 1.56 -8.58 4.68
CA LEU A 61 1.31 -9.96 5.05
C LEU A 61 0.14 -10.49 4.23
N ILE A 62 0.00 -11.82 4.18
CA ILE A 62 -1.17 -12.48 3.60
C ILE A 62 -2.15 -12.78 4.73
N GLU A 63 -3.40 -12.36 4.55
CA GLU A 63 -4.49 -12.61 5.50
C GLU A 63 -4.78 -14.12 5.59
N ALA A 64 -4.72 -14.67 6.79
CA ALA A 64 -5.13 -16.05 7.05
C ALA A 64 -6.67 -16.17 6.95
N LYS A 65 -7.14 -17.22 6.28
CA LYS A 65 -8.55 -17.60 6.15
C LYS A 65 -8.92 -18.78 7.03
N GLU A 66 -7.96 -19.64 7.36
CA GLU A 66 -8.15 -20.82 8.19
C GLU A 66 -7.22 -20.81 9.41
N GLU A 67 -7.60 -21.51 10.48
CA GLU A 67 -6.83 -21.53 11.73
C GLU A 67 -5.44 -22.16 11.59
N VAL A 68 -5.28 -23.09 10.64
CA VAL A 68 -3.98 -23.71 10.32
C VAL A 68 -3.00 -22.73 9.65
N GLU A 69 -3.49 -21.64 9.07
CA GLU A 69 -2.68 -20.60 8.44
C GLU A 69 -2.16 -19.57 9.45
N LEU A 70 -2.60 -19.67 10.72
CA LEU A 70 -2.13 -18.81 11.80
C LEU A 70 -0.86 -19.37 12.47
N PRO A 71 0.03 -18.49 12.97
CA PRO A 71 -0.03 -17.03 12.85
C PRO A 71 0.35 -16.54 11.46
N GLU A 72 -0.15 -15.35 11.08
CA GLU A 72 0.29 -14.68 9.87
C GLU A 72 1.75 -14.22 9.98
N TYR A 73 2.48 -14.25 8.87
CA TYR A 73 3.87 -13.81 8.82
C TYR A 73 4.02 -12.57 7.94
N ILE A 74 4.84 -11.63 8.40
CA ILE A 74 5.20 -10.44 7.61
C ILE A 74 6.10 -10.88 6.46
N LEU A 75 5.64 -10.67 5.24
CA LEU A 75 6.40 -10.93 4.01
C LEU A 75 7.51 -9.91 3.80
N GLY A 76 7.26 -8.68 4.22
CA GLY A 76 8.21 -7.60 4.07
C GLY A 76 7.70 -6.31 4.70
N THR A 77 8.64 -5.40 4.93
CA THR A 77 8.34 -4.06 5.41
C THR A 77 8.96 -3.03 4.48
N VAL A 78 8.30 -1.88 4.36
CA VAL A 78 8.82 -0.75 3.62
C VAL A 78 8.54 0.53 4.38
N ARG A 79 9.56 1.38 4.48
CA ARG A 79 9.44 2.73 5.03
C ARG A 79 9.47 3.74 3.88
N LEU A 80 8.39 4.51 3.77
CA LEU A 80 8.34 5.71 2.95
C LEU A 80 8.76 6.89 3.82
N ASN A 81 9.92 7.49 3.54
CA ASN A 81 10.50 8.56 4.35
C ASN A 81 10.60 9.86 3.55
N ARG A 82 9.76 10.84 3.89
CA ARG A 82 9.83 12.23 3.42
C ARG A 82 10.05 12.32 1.91
N ILE A 83 9.19 11.63 1.15
CA ILE A 83 9.30 11.53 -0.30
C ILE A 83 9.23 12.93 -0.92
N ARG A 84 10.11 13.22 -1.88
CA ARG A 84 10.08 14.43 -2.69
C ARG A 84 9.53 14.08 -4.07
N LEU A 85 8.32 14.53 -4.37
CA LEU A 85 7.68 14.23 -5.65
C LEU A 85 8.40 14.89 -6.84
N GLU A 86 9.00 16.05 -6.61
CA GLU A 86 9.80 16.81 -7.58
C GLU A 86 11.05 16.07 -8.09
N SER A 87 11.55 15.07 -7.34
CA SER A 87 12.68 14.25 -7.77
C SER A 87 12.25 12.98 -8.49
N ALA A 88 10.96 12.78 -8.75
CA ALA A 88 10.48 11.62 -9.49
C ALA A 88 11.01 11.65 -10.93
N ILE A 89 11.50 10.49 -11.38
CA ILE A 89 11.89 10.25 -12.78
C ILE A 89 10.87 9.31 -13.41
N SER A 90 10.81 9.28 -14.74
CA SER A 90 10.03 8.25 -15.42
C SER A 90 10.61 6.89 -15.06
N PHE A 91 9.73 5.94 -14.76
CA PHE A 91 10.13 4.55 -14.61
C PHE A 91 10.47 4.01 -16.00
N GLU A 92 11.71 3.56 -16.19
CA GLU A 92 12.16 2.88 -17.40
C GLU A 92 12.16 1.37 -17.12
N VAL A 93 11.48 0.60 -17.98
CA VAL A 93 11.32 -0.86 -17.90
C VAL A 93 12.09 -1.52 -19.04
#